data_AF-A0A2M7G673-F1
#
_entry.id   AF-A0A2M7G673-F1
#
_cell.length_a   1.000
_cell.length_b   1.000
_cell.length_c   1.000
_cell.angle_alpha   90.00
_cell.angle_beta   90.00
_cell.angle_gamma   90.00
#
_symmetry.space_group_name_H-M   'P 1'
#
loop_
_entity.id
_entity.type
_entity.pdbx_description
1 polymer ?
#
loop_
_entity_poly.entity_id
_entity_poly.type
_entity_poly.pdbx_seq_one_letter_code
_entity_poly.pdbx_strand_id
1 'polypeptide(L)'
;MACIAILGAAHLSSGQALADAALLKQVQSSDAQVKKGQELFLKNNCNSCHGDQGKGDGLAAAALNPKPRNFHANANWKNGTSFAGLYKTLEEGLAGSPMSSYAHIPAGDRVAIIHFIRSLNKSIYSDLSETEVNKLDQDFGLAKALASSGKSKVIPVAVAMEKLVAEAAGERAAVEKAMNQIKGQSASSGAKLFQLAVYDPERALTLLKHSRHWKVNVQEFSKVALADASHNGFKSRVASFSQQQWQELFDYLKKLL
;
A
#
# COMPACT_ATOMS: atom_id res chain seq x y z
N MET A 1 -51.72 -16.11 -30.58
CA MET A 1 -50.59 -15.29 -30.08
C MET A 1 -50.36 -15.70 -28.62
N ALA A 2 -49.61 -16.77 -28.38
CA ALA A 2 -49.34 -17.30 -27.05
C ALA A 2 -47.88 -17.01 -26.72
N CYS A 3 -47.65 -16.13 -25.73
CA CYS A 3 -46.34 -15.74 -25.27
C CYS A 3 -45.85 -16.80 -24.28
N ILE A 4 -44.86 -17.60 -24.67
CA ILE A 4 -44.21 -18.58 -23.79
C ILE A 4 -43.21 -17.82 -22.93
N ALA A 5 -43.50 -17.69 -21.63
CA ALA A 5 -42.57 -17.18 -20.65
C ALA A 5 -41.54 -18.26 -20.32
N ILE A 6 -40.30 -18.07 -20.78
CA ILE A 6 -39.16 -18.90 -20.37
C ILE A 6 -38.69 -18.36 -19.01
N LEU A 7 -39.11 -19.04 -17.93
CA LEU A 7 -38.48 -18.92 -16.62
C LEU A 7 -37.12 -19.61 -16.71
N GLY A 8 -36.05 -18.82 -16.86
CA GLY A 8 -34.67 -19.33 -16.84
C GLY A 8 -34.27 -19.75 -15.42
N ALA A 9 -34.37 -21.05 -15.14
CA ALA A 9 -33.64 -21.65 -14.02
C ALA A 9 -32.16 -21.75 -14.40
N ALA A 10 -31.29 -21.08 -13.66
CA ALA A 10 -29.85 -21.21 -13.83
C ALA A 10 -29.42 -22.65 -13.50
N HIS A 11 -29.12 -23.46 -14.51
CA HIS A 11 -28.52 -24.78 -14.35
C HIS A 11 -27.04 -24.62 -13.93
N LEU A 12 -26.76 -24.76 -12.63
CA LEU A 12 -25.40 -24.91 -12.11
C LEU A 12 -24.84 -26.28 -12.54
N SER A 13 -23.62 -26.30 -13.09
CA SER A 13 -22.92 -27.54 -13.42
C SER A 13 -22.56 -28.31 -12.14
N SER A 14 -22.52 -29.65 -12.19
CA SER A 14 -22.22 -30.51 -11.04
C SER A 14 -20.88 -30.19 -10.38
N GLY A 15 -19.89 -29.71 -11.15
CA GLY A 15 -18.59 -29.30 -10.64
C GLY A 15 -18.61 -27.97 -9.87
N GLN A 16 -19.48 -27.04 -10.27
CA GLN A 16 -19.60 -25.74 -9.61
C GLN A 16 -20.32 -25.86 -8.26
N ALA A 17 -21.39 -26.66 -8.19
CA ALA A 17 -22.07 -26.95 -6.93
C ALA A 17 -21.14 -27.60 -5.87
N LEU A 18 -20.21 -28.46 -6.29
CA LEU A 18 -19.22 -29.06 -5.39
C LEU A 18 -18.19 -28.04 -4.88
N ALA A 19 -17.77 -27.09 -5.72
CA ALA A 19 -16.85 -26.03 -5.34
C ALA A 19 -17.52 -25.05 -4.35
N ASP A 20 -18.76 -24.67 -4.61
CA ASP A 20 -19.58 -23.79 -3.78
C ASP A 20 -19.79 -24.38 -2.38
N ALA A 21 -20.16 -25.67 -2.31
CA ALA A 21 -20.31 -26.39 -1.04
C ALA A 21 -18.98 -26.51 -0.26
N ALA A 22 -17.85 -26.70 -0.95
CA ALA A 22 -16.53 -26.75 -0.33
C ALA A 22 -16.12 -25.40 0.24
N LEU A 23 -16.38 -24.30 -0.48
CA LEU A 23 -16.11 -22.95 -0.01
C LEU A 23 -16.97 -22.61 1.20
N LEU A 24 -18.27 -22.93 1.17
CA LEU A 24 -19.17 -22.77 2.31
C LEU A 24 -18.61 -23.47 3.55
N LYS A 25 -18.18 -24.73 3.41
CA LYS A 25 -17.56 -25.50 4.51
C LYS A 25 -16.28 -24.84 5.05
N GLN A 26 -15.46 -24.27 4.18
CA GLN A 26 -14.21 -23.61 4.57
C GLN A 26 -14.46 -22.34 5.40
N VAL A 27 -15.55 -21.61 5.12
CA VAL A 27 -15.89 -20.37 5.83
C VAL A 27 -16.87 -20.59 6.98
N GLN A 28 -17.27 -21.82 7.28
CA GLN A 28 -18.16 -22.09 8.42
C GLN A 28 -17.54 -21.68 9.75
N SER A 29 -18.41 -21.27 10.67
CA SER A 29 -18.02 -20.90 12.02
C SER A 29 -17.62 -22.14 12.82
N SER A 30 -16.63 -21.98 13.69
CA SER A 30 -16.25 -22.95 14.73
C SER A 30 -15.73 -22.21 15.95
N ASP A 31 -15.67 -22.86 17.11
CA ASP A 31 -15.16 -22.24 18.33
C ASP A 31 -13.72 -21.74 18.16
N ALA A 32 -12.89 -22.49 17.41
CA ALA A 32 -11.54 -22.07 17.07
C ALA A 32 -11.51 -20.81 16.20
N GLN A 33 -12.43 -20.68 15.23
CA GLN A 33 -12.56 -19.49 14.40
C GLN A 33 -13.03 -18.27 15.21
N VAL A 34 -14.00 -18.46 16.10
CA VAL A 34 -14.50 -17.40 16.99
C VAL A 34 -13.38 -16.91 17.91
N LYS A 35 -12.64 -17.82 18.55
CA LYS A 35 -11.51 -17.47 19.43
C LYS A 35 -10.41 -16.72 18.65
N LYS A 36 -10.01 -17.24 17.50
CA LYS A 36 -9.05 -16.57 16.61
C LYS A 36 -9.54 -15.17 16.20
N GLY A 37 -10.83 -15.05 15.88
CA GLY A 37 -11.48 -13.79 15.54
C GLY A 37 -11.40 -12.76 16.66
N GLN A 38 -11.62 -13.18 17.91
CA GLN A 38 -11.48 -12.31 19.08
C GLN A 38 -10.04 -11.80 19.24
N GLU A 39 -9.05 -12.68 19.14
CA GLU A 39 -7.63 -12.32 19.23
C GLU A 39 -7.25 -11.31 18.12
N LEU A 40 -7.71 -11.55 16.89
CA LEU A 40 -7.49 -10.65 15.76
C LEU A 40 -8.23 -9.32 15.91
N PHE A 41 -9.44 -9.32 16.47
CA PHE A 41 -10.20 -8.10 16.75
C PHE A 41 -9.43 -7.17 17.70
N LEU A 42 -8.82 -7.73 18.74
CA LEU A 42 -7.96 -6.99 19.66
C LEU A 42 -6.64 -6.58 18.99
N LYS A 43 -5.97 -7.51 18.31
CA LYS A 43 -4.67 -7.27 17.65
C LYS A 43 -4.72 -6.15 16.61
N ASN A 44 -5.86 -6.00 15.92
CA ASN A 44 -6.07 -4.96 14.92
C ASN A 44 -6.77 -3.72 15.48
N ASN A 45 -6.81 -3.57 16.81
CA ASN A 45 -7.36 -2.41 17.53
C ASN A 45 -8.83 -2.12 17.22
N CYS A 46 -9.62 -3.11 16.78
CA CYS A 46 -11.05 -2.91 16.51
C CYS A 46 -11.80 -2.50 17.79
N ASN A 47 -11.36 -3.00 18.94
CA ASN A 47 -11.89 -2.68 20.26
C ASN A 47 -11.69 -1.22 20.69
N SER A 48 -10.66 -0.54 20.18
CA SER A 48 -10.42 0.87 20.50
C SER A 48 -11.61 1.76 20.14
N CYS A 49 -12.32 1.41 19.07
CA CYS A 49 -13.54 2.08 18.61
C CYS A 49 -14.81 1.31 19.00
N HIS A 50 -14.84 0.00 18.78
CA HIS A 50 -16.05 -0.81 18.97
C HIS A 50 -16.23 -1.35 20.40
N GLY A 51 -15.24 -1.20 21.28
CA GLY A 51 -15.22 -1.77 22.63
C GLY A 51 -14.86 -3.26 22.62
N ASP A 52 -14.34 -3.78 23.75
CA ASP A 52 -13.94 -5.19 23.87
C ASP A 52 -15.12 -6.16 23.69
N GLN A 53 -16.33 -5.69 24.02
CA GLN A 53 -17.58 -6.43 23.84
C GLN A 53 -18.36 -6.03 22.58
N GLY A 54 -17.80 -5.17 21.72
CA GLY A 54 -18.45 -4.77 20.47
C GLY A 54 -19.66 -3.84 20.62
N LYS A 55 -19.77 -3.11 21.74
CA LYS A 55 -20.93 -2.25 22.05
C LYS A 55 -20.84 -0.84 21.42
N GLY A 56 -19.77 -0.54 20.70
CA GLY A 56 -19.54 0.79 20.10
C GLY A 56 -19.11 1.85 21.13
N ASP A 57 -18.54 1.39 22.25
CA ASP A 57 -18.19 2.18 23.45
C ASP A 57 -16.69 2.13 23.76
N GLY A 58 -15.85 1.84 22.75
CA GLY A 58 -14.40 1.89 22.90
C GLY A 58 -13.90 3.29 23.26
N LEU A 59 -12.70 3.39 23.82
CA LEU A 59 -12.12 4.68 24.27
C LEU A 59 -12.14 5.77 23.19
N ALA A 60 -11.93 5.40 21.92
CA ALA A 60 -11.96 6.35 20.81
C ALA A 60 -13.40 6.75 20.41
N ALA A 61 -14.42 5.97 20.75
CA ALA A 61 -15.79 6.15 20.26
C ALA A 61 -16.39 7.52 20.57
N ALA A 62 -16.03 8.13 21.71
CA ALA A 62 -16.51 9.44 22.12
C ALA A 62 -16.09 10.57 21.15
N ALA A 63 -14.97 10.40 20.44
CA ALA A 63 -14.42 11.40 19.51
C ALA A 63 -14.83 11.15 18.04
N LEU A 64 -15.61 10.11 17.75
CA LEU A 64 -15.92 9.71 16.37
C LEU A 64 -17.35 10.08 15.97
N ASN A 65 -17.47 10.65 14.76
CA ASN A 65 -18.74 10.92 14.10
C ASN A 65 -18.71 10.35 12.66
N PRO A 66 -19.62 9.44 12.28
CA PRO A 66 -20.65 8.80 13.11
C PRO A 66 -20.05 7.91 14.21
N LYS A 67 -20.82 7.67 15.29
CA LYS A 67 -20.43 6.75 16.35
C LYS A 67 -20.16 5.33 15.80
N PRO A 68 -19.18 4.59 16.36
CA PRO A 68 -18.93 3.20 15.98
C PRO A 68 -20.17 2.31 16.14
N ARG A 69 -20.24 1.27 15.31
CA ARG A 69 -21.35 0.31 15.33
C ARG A 69 -21.37 -0.47 16.65
N ASN A 70 -22.53 -0.50 17.31
CA ASN A 70 -22.86 -1.50 18.32
C ASN A 70 -23.30 -2.80 17.63
N PHE A 71 -22.51 -3.86 17.79
CA PHE A 71 -22.73 -5.18 17.21
C PHE A 71 -23.85 -5.99 17.89
N HIS A 72 -24.45 -5.46 18.96
CA HIS A 72 -25.62 -6.08 19.61
C HIS A 72 -26.94 -5.56 19.05
N ALA A 73 -26.92 -4.51 18.23
CA ALA A 73 -28.12 -3.84 17.72
C ALA A 73 -28.37 -4.15 16.23
N ASN A 74 -29.61 -4.52 15.89
CA ASN A 74 -30.03 -4.83 14.52
C ASN A 74 -30.45 -3.59 13.69
N ALA A 75 -29.91 -2.41 14.00
CA ALA A 75 -30.30 -1.16 13.36
C ALA A 75 -29.09 -0.42 12.78
N ASN A 76 -29.31 0.35 11.72
CA ASN A 76 -28.35 1.30 11.13
C ASN A 76 -27.06 0.67 10.54
N TRP A 77 -27.07 -0.62 10.22
CA TRP A 77 -25.98 -1.27 9.47
C TRP A 77 -25.96 -0.77 8.02
N LYS A 78 -24.83 -0.19 7.58
CA LYS A 78 -24.70 0.37 6.22
C LYS A 78 -24.72 -0.69 5.12
N ASN A 79 -24.08 -1.83 5.37
CA ASN A 79 -24.05 -2.98 4.47
C ASN A 79 -24.90 -4.17 5.00
N GLY A 80 -25.76 -3.95 6.00
CA GLY A 80 -26.53 -5.02 6.65
C GLY A 80 -25.71 -5.88 7.64
N THR A 81 -26.38 -6.86 8.25
CA THR A 81 -25.80 -7.85 9.18
C THR A 81 -25.42 -9.17 8.51
N SER A 82 -25.65 -9.30 7.21
CA SER A 82 -25.28 -10.49 6.43
C SER A 82 -23.78 -10.73 6.48
N PHE A 83 -23.35 -11.99 6.37
CA PHE A 83 -21.92 -12.31 6.32
C PHE A 83 -21.23 -11.59 5.16
N ALA A 84 -21.92 -11.50 4.01
CA ALA A 84 -21.45 -10.76 2.86
C ALA A 84 -21.27 -9.25 3.13
N GLY A 85 -22.24 -8.65 3.84
CA GLY A 85 -22.19 -7.24 4.23
C GLY A 85 -21.04 -6.92 5.18
N LEU A 86 -20.83 -7.79 6.18
CA LEU A 86 -19.74 -7.65 7.14
C LEU A 86 -18.37 -7.79 6.46
N TYR A 87 -18.23 -8.77 5.56
CA TYR A 87 -16.99 -8.95 4.80
C TYR A 87 -16.71 -7.76 3.89
N LYS A 88 -17.73 -7.26 3.18
CA LYS A 88 -17.62 -6.04 2.37
C LYS A 88 -17.14 -4.84 3.21
N THR A 89 -17.69 -4.65 4.40
CA THR A 89 -17.25 -3.57 5.30
C THR A 89 -15.78 -3.71 5.71
N LEU A 90 -15.28 -4.92 5.96
CA LEU A 90 -13.85 -5.12 6.25
C LEU A 90 -12.96 -4.97 5.01
N GLU A 91 -13.43 -5.36 3.82
CA GLU A 91 -12.66 -5.21 2.58
C GLU A 91 -12.57 -3.74 2.15
N GLU A 92 -13.68 -3.00 2.15
CA GLU A 92 -13.76 -1.66 1.55
C GLU A 92 -13.70 -0.53 2.58
N GLY A 93 -14.02 -0.82 3.85
CA GLY A 93 -14.33 0.22 4.83
C GLY A 93 -15.70 0.85 4.58
N LEU A 94 -15.93 2.02 5.17
CA LEU A 94 -17.13 2.82 4.98
C LEU A 94 -16.74 4.26 4.66
N ALA A 95 -16.89 4.64 3.39
CA ALA A 95 -16.59 5.99 2.90
C ALA A 95 -17.33 7.07 3.69
N GLY A 96 -16.64 8.17 4.01
CA GLY A 96 -17.20 9.25 4.83
C GLY A 96 -17.35 8.90 6.32
N SER A 97 -16.71 7.82 6.79
CA SER A 97 -16.64 7.48 8.21
C SER A 97 -15.21 7.15 8.66
N PRO A 98 -14.94 7.11 9.97
CA PRO A 98 -13.66 6.67 10.51
C PRO A 98 -13.32 5.19 10.25
N MET A 99 -14.25 4.38 9.75
CA MET A 99 -14.03 2.96 9.50
C MET A 99 -13.31 2.74 8.16
N SER A 100 -11.98 2.73 8.19
CA SER A 100 -11.13 2.45 7.01
C SER A 100 -11.24 1.01 6.52
N SER A 101 -10.69 0.74 5.33
CA SER A 101 -10.51 -0.62 4.80
C SER A 101 -9.50 -1.42 5.64
N TYR A 102 -9.82 -2.69 5.87
CA TYR A 102 -8.95 -3.69 6.47
C TYR A 102 -8.55 -4.78 5.46
N ALA A 103 -8.51 -4.44 4.15
CA ALA A 103 -8.13 -5.35 3.08
C ALA A 103 -6.71 -5.94 3.23
N HIS A 104 -5.87 -5.29 4.05
CA HIS A 104 -4.53 -5.76 4.40
C HIS A 104 -4.53 -6.97 5.36
N ILE A 105 -5.61 -7.19 6.12
CA ILE A 105 -5.79 -8.42 6.93
C ILE A 105 -6.13 -9.56 5.98
N PRO A 106 -5.48 -10.74 6.03
CA PRO A 106 -5.79 -11.85 5.13
C PRO A 106 -7.27 -12.27 5.16
N ALA A 107 -7.81 -12.76 4.04
CA ALA A 107 -9.24 -13.08 3.93
C ALA A 107 -9.74 -14.04 5.01
N GLY A 108 -9.00 -15.12 5.30
CA GLY A 108 -9.36 -16.08 6.36
C GLY A 108 -9.37 -15.46 7.77
N ASP A 109 -8.54 -14.45 8.00
CA ASP A 109 -8.48 -13.72 9.27
C ASP A 109 -9.66 -12.76 9.41
N ARG A 110 -10.07 -12.11 8.31
CA ARG A 110 -11.31 -11.32 8.28
C ARG A 110 -12.54 -12.19 8.51
N VAL A 111 -12.59 -13.38 7.91
CA VAL A 111 -13.66 -14.36 8.16
C VAL A 111 -13.72 -14.72 9.66
N ALA A 112 -12.57 -14.97 10.30
CA ALA A 112 -12.51 -15.22 11.74
C ALA A 112 -13.06 -14.04 12.57
N ILE A 113 -12.64 -12.80 12.27
CA ILE A 113 -13.14 -11.58 12.94
C ILE A 113 -14.67 -11.49 12.80
N ILE A 114 -15.21 -11.75 11.61
CA ILE A 114 -16.66 -11.73 11.37
C ILE A 114 -17.38 -12.77 12.22
N HIS A 115 -16.83 -13.98 12.35
CA HIS A 115 -17.40 -15.01 13.23
C HIS A 115 -17.41 -14.60 14.69
N PHE A 116 -16.35 -13.95 15.16
CA PHE A 116 -16.34 -13.36 16.50
C PHE A 116 -17.45 -12.31 16.66
N ILE A 117 -17.55 -11.34 15.74
CA ILE A 117 -18.61 -10.32 15.77
C ILE A 117 -20.00 -10.95 15.81
N ARG A 118 -20.25 -11.96 14.96
CA ARG A 118 -21.53 -12.67 14.91
C ARG A 118 -21.84 -13.44 16.19
N SER A 119 -20.81 -13.92 16.88
CA SER A 119 -20.96 -14.64 18.16
C SER A 119 -21.41 -13.74 19.31
N LEU A 120 -21.19 -12.41 19.23
CA LEU A 120 -21.54 -11.46 20.28
C LEU A 120 -23.06 -11.35 20.50
N ASN A 121 -23.85 -11.50 19.43
CA ASN A 121 -25.30 -11.58 19.52
C ASN A 121 -25.88 -12.40 18.36
N LYS A 122 -25.94 -13.72 18.50
CA LYS A 122 -26.42 -14.63 17.44
C LYS A 122 -27.83 -14.31 16.92
N SER A 123 -28.69 -13.64 17.71
CA SER A 123 -30.09 -13.40 17.32
C SER A 123 -30.27 -12.36 16.19
N ILE A 124 -29.26 -11.54 15.91
CA ILE A 124 -29.35 -10.49 14.87
C ILE A 124 -28.62 -10.84 13.57
N TYR A 125 -27.90 -11.95 13.57
CA TYR A 125 -27.11 -12.41 12.43
C TYR A 125 -27.76 -13.66 11.84
N SER A 126 -28.07 -13.63 10.54
CA SER A 126 -28.54 -14.81 9.83
C SER A 126 -27.47 -15.89 9.79
N ASP A 127 -27.87 -17.15 9.60
CA ASP A 127 -26.94 -18.23 9.30
C ASP A 127 -26.23 -18.01 7.96
N LEU A 128 -25.07 -18.66 7.78
CA LEU A 128 -24.38 -18.65 6.49
C LEU A 128 -25.19 -19.42 5.45
N SER A 129 -25.55 -18.77 4.35
CA SER A 129 -26.10 -19.43 3.18
C SER A 129 -25.05 -19.62 2.08
N GLU A 130 -25.21 -20.68 1.29
CA GLU A 130 -24.40 -20.93 0.10
C GLU A 130 -24.48 -19.74 -0.88
N THR A 131 -25.67 -19.18 -1.06
CA THR A 131 -25.90 -18.01 -1.92
C THR A 131 -25.07 -16.79 -1.51
N GLU A 132 -24.96 -16.50 -0.21
CA GLU A 132 -24.14 -15.39 0.28
C GLU A 132 -22.64 -15.64 0.06
N VAL A 133 -22.18 -16.87 0.29
CA VAL A 133 -20.77 -17.25 0.13
C VAL A 133 -20.37 -17.21 -1.35
N ASN A 134 -21.23 -17.70 -2.24
CA ASN A 134 -20.99 -17.65 -3.68
C ASN A 134 -21.00 -16.22 -4.20
N LYS A 135 -21.91 -15.38 -3.70
CA LYS A 135 -21.91 -13.96 -4.04
C LYS A 135 -20.62 -13.26 -3.58
N LEU A 136 -20.13 -13.57 -2.37
CA LEU A 136 -18.84 -13.06 -1.90
C LEU A 136 -17.66 -13.54 -2.76
N ASP A 137 -17.70 -14.79 -3.23
CA ASP A 137 -16.67 -15.29 -4.13
C ASP A 137 -16.67 -14.55 -5.47
N GLN A 138 -17.85 -14.29 -6.03
CA GLN A 138 -18.00 -13.51 -7.26
C GLN A 138 -17.54 -12.06 -7.08
N ASP A 139 -17.93 -11.42 -5.98
CA ASP A 139 -17.66 -9.99 -5.75
C ASP A 139 -16.19 -9.75 -5.33
N PHE A 140 -15.56 -10.68 -4.61
CA PHE A 140 -14.24 -10.48 -3.97
C PHE A 140 -13.19 -11.56 -4.22
N GLY A 141 -13.51 -12.63 -4.95
CA GLY A 141 -12.61 -13.77 -5.17
C GLY A 141 -12.23 -14.50 -3.89
N LEU A 142 -13.19 -14.71 -3.00
CA LEU A 142 -12.99 -15.27 -1.65
C LEU A 142 -12.25 -16.61 -1.65
N ALA A 143 -12.61 -17.56 -2.52
CA ALA A 143 -11.96 -18.86 -2.63
C ALA A 143 -10.47 -18.72 -2.94
N LYS A 144 -10.13 -17.88 -3.93
CA LYS A 144 -8.74 -17.58 -4.28
C LYS A 144 -8.00 -16.90 -3.12
N ALA A 145 -8.66 -15.99 -2.41
CA ALA A 145 -8.09 -15.28 -1.28
C ALA A 145 -7.90 -16.15 -0.04
N LEU A 146 -8.70 -17.20 0.15
CA LEU A 146 -8.50 -18.20 1.19
C LEU A 146 -7.38 -19.18 0.84
N ALA A 147 -7.21 -19.51 -0.45
CA ALA A 147 -6.15 -20.39 -0.93
C ALA A 147 -4.73 -19.76 -0.84
N SER A 148 -4.60 -18.43 -0.76
CA SER A 148 -3.31 -17.73 -0.74
C SER A 148 -2.52 -17.81 0.57
N SER A 149 -2.84 -18.77 1.45
CA SER A 149 -2.07 -19.12 2.67
C SER A 149 -1.84 -17.96 3.64
N GLY A 150 -2.82 -17.08 3.82
CA GLY A 150 -2.72 -15.97 4.78
C GLY A 150 -1.78 -14.83 4.34
N LYS A 151 -1.35 -14.79 3.06
CA LYS A 151 -0.55 -13.67 2.55
C LYS A 151 -1.43 -12.45 2.35
N SER A 152 -1.06 -11.35 3.02
CA SER A 152 -1.68 -10.03 2.83
C SER A 152 -1.54 -9.56 1.38
N LYS A 153 -2.50 -8.74 0.91
CA LYS A 153 -2.41 -8.04 -0.39
C LYS A 153 -1.38 -6.90 -0.38
N VAL A 154 -0.79 -6.57 0.77
CA VAL A 154 0.19 -5.48 0.92
C VAL A 154 1.58 -5.96 0.52
N ILE A 155 2.29 -5.15 -0.28
CA ILE A 155 3.70 -5.39 -0.62
C ILE A 155 4.53 -5.28 0.67
N PRO A 156 5.28 -6.31 1.07
CA PRO A 156 6.14 -6.21 2.25
C PRO A 156 7.15 -5.09 2.08
N VAL A 157 7.42 -4.32 3.15
CA VAL A 157 8.38 -3.22 3.13
C VAL A 157 9.75 -3.69 2.62
N ALA A 158 10.20 -4.89 3.00
CA ALA A 158 11.45 -5.46 2.50
C ALA A 158 11.47 -5.61 0.98
N VAL A 159 10.37 -6.07 0.37
CA VAL A 159 10.24 -6.20 -1.09
C VAL A 159 10.20 -4.83 -1.75
N ALA A 160 9.49 -3.87 -1.16
CA ALA A 160 9.48 -2.49 -1.67
C ALA A 160 10.90 -1.88 -1.64
N MET A 161 11.64 -2.06 -0.54
CA MET A 161 13.02 -1.59 -0.41
C MET A 161 13.95 -2.26 -1.42
N GLU A 162 13.83 -3.57 -1.63
CA GLU A 162 14.60 -4.29 -2.65
C GLU A 162 14.36 -3.70 -4.05
N LYS A 163 13.10 -3.39 -4.39
CA LYS A 163 12.76 -2.77 -5.68
C LYS A 163 13.32 -1.36 -5.82
N LEU A 164 13.23 -0.53 -4.78
CA LEU A 164 13.81 0.82 -4.77
C LEU A 164 15.34 0.76 -4.96
N VAL A 165 16.02 -0.17 -4.29
CA VAL A 165 17.47 -0.37 -4.47
C VAL A 165 17.79 -0.82 -5.90
N ALA A 166 17.00 -1.75 -6.46
CA ALA A 166 17.19 -2.21 -7.83
C ALA A 166 17.00 -1.10 -8.87
N GLU A 167 16.00 -0.22 -8.69
CA GLU A 167 15.78 0.95 -9.55
C GLU A 167 16.94 1.94 -9.46
N ALA A 168 17.47 2.19 -8.26
CA ALA A 168 18.58 3.10 -8.03
C ALA A 168 19.96 2.52 -8.44
N ALA A 169 20.09 1.21 -8.64
CA ALA A 169 21.37 0.54 -8.88
C ALA A 169 22.11 1.08 -10.12
N GLY A 170 21.37 1.37 -11.20
CA GLY A 170 21.95 1.92 -12.43
C GLY A 170 22.47 3.35 -12.25
N GLU A 171 21.75 4.17 -11.48
CA GLU A 171 22.19 5.54 -11.16
C GLU A 171 23.43 5.52 -10.26
N ARG A 172 23.43 4.67 -9.23
CA ARG A 172 24.57 4.48 -8.32
C ARG A 172 25.83 4.04 -9.06
N ALA A 173 25.71 3.05 -9.96
CA ALA A 173 26.82 2.59 -10.78
C ALA A 173 27.37 3.69 -11.71
N ALA A 174 26.50 4.55 -12.25
CA ALA A 174 26.93 5.69 -13.07
C ALA A 174 27.66 6.77 -12.24
N VAL A 175 27.17 7.07 -11.03
CA VAL A 175 27.83 8.00 -10.10
C VAL A 175 29.21 7.46 -9.70
N GLU A 176 29.31 6.17 -9.35
CA GLU A 176 30.59 5.52 -9.02
C GLU A 176 31.58 5.58 -10.20
N LYS A 177 31.10 5.29 -11.41
CA LYS A 177 31.92 5.42 -12.63
C LYS A 177 32.42 6.85 -12.83
N ALA A 178 31.56 7.86 -12.67
CA ALA A 178 31.93 9.26 -12.80
C ALA A 178 32.98 9.67 -11.74
N MET A 179 32.80 9.26 -10.48
CA MET A 179 33.79 9.51 -9.42
C MET A 179 35.15 8.89 -9.75
N ASN A 180 35.18 7.64 -10.25
CA ASN A 180 36.41 6.97 -10.66
C ASN A 180 37.09 7.69 -11.83
N GLN A 181 36.32 8.17 -12.80
CA GLN A 181 36.86 8.96 -13.92
C GLN A 181 37.46 10.30 -13.45
N ILE A 182 36.77 11.02 -12.54
CA ILE A 182 37.28 12.27 -11.96
C ILE A 182 38.60 12.02 -11.22
N LYS A 183 38.68 10.93 -10.44
CA LYS A 183 39.91 10.54 -9.72
C LYS A 183 41.05 10.22 -10.70
N GLY A 184 40.76 9.46 -11.76
CA GLY A 184 41.72 9.13 -12.81
C GLY A 184 42.18 10.33 -13.64
N GLN A 185 41.40 11.41 -13.70
CA GLN A 185 41.69 12.63 -14.44
C GLN A 185 42.08 13.81 -13.54
N SER A 186 42.58 13.55 -12.33
CA SER A 186 42.88 14.57 -11.31
C SER A 186 43.76 15.74 -11.78
N ALA A 187 44.60 15.55 -12.81
CA ALA A 187 45.43 16.60 -13.39
C ALA A 187 44.69 17.53 -14.36
N SER A 188 43.53 17.12 -14.89
CA SER A 188 42.74 17.89 -15.85
C SER A 188 42.15 19.15 -15.20
N SER A 189 41.95 20.19 -16.01
CA SER A 189 41.37 21.45 -15.55
C SER A 189 39.94 21.27 -15.02
N GLY A 190 39.13 20.46 -15.69
CA GLY A 190 37.78 20.08 -15.25
C GLY A 190 37.74 19.32 -13.92
N ALA A 191 38.63 18.35 -13.69
CA ALA A 191 38.69 17.64 -12.42
C ALA A 191 39.13 18.55 -11.27
N LYS A 192 40.11 19.45 -11.50
CA LYS A 192 40.53 20.46 -10.52
C LYS A 192 39.39 21.42 -10.21
N LEU A 193 38.64 21.85 -11.22
CA LEU A 193 37.50 22.75 -11.04
C LEU A 193 36.35 22.07 -10.30
N PHE A 194 36.10 20.79 -10.57
CA PHE A 194 35.16 19.98 -9.79
C PHE A 194 35.56 19.89 -8.32
N GLN A 195 36.83 19.60 -8.02
CA GLN A 195 37.34 19.57 -6.64
C GLN A 195 37.25 20.93 -5.93
N LEU A 196 37.35 22.03 -6.68
CA LEU A 196 37.12 23.37 -6.17
C LEU A 196 35.63 23.66 -5.93
N ALA A 197 34.74 23.07 -6.73
CA ALA A 197 33.30 23.31 -6.67
C ALA A 197 32.55 22.41 -5.67
N VAL A 198 33.04 21.21 -5.42
CA VAL A 198 32.31 20.14 -4.73
C VAL A 198 33.03 19.72 -3.46
N TYR A 199 32.28 19.52 -2.36
CA TYR A 199 32.81 18.96 -1.12
C TYR A 199 32.32 17.52 -0.88
N ASP A 200 31.14 17.17 -1.42
CA ASP A 200 30.55 15.83 -1.38
C ASP A 200 30.28 15.35 -2.82
N PRO A 201 31.26 14.66 -3.46
CA PRO A 201 31.17 14.20 -4.84
C PRO A 201 30.01 13.25 -5.10
N GLU A 202 29.74 12.32 -4.18
CA GLU A 202 28.66 11.35 -4.35
C GLU A 202 27.31 12.08 -4.38
N ARG A 203 27.11 13.03 -3.47
CA ARG A 203 25.86 13.81 -3.41
C ARG A 203 25.67 14.71 -4.63
N ALA A 204 26.71 15.45 -5.03
CA ALA A 204 26.63 16.34 -6.19
C ALA A 204 26.35 15.56 -7.48
N LEU A 205 27.04 14.44 -7.69
CA LEU A 205 26.84 13.62 -8.89
C LEU A 205 25.49 12.88 -8.86
N THR A 206 25.00 12.46 -7.69
CA THR A 206 23.66 11.85 -7.54
C THR A 206 22.56 12.84 -7.90
N LEU A 207 22.63 14.08 -7.40
CA LEU A 207 21.70 15.15 -7.78
C LEU A 207 21.67 15.36 -9.30
N LEU A 208 22.84 15.47 -9.91
CA LEU A 208 22.98 15.67 -11.35
C LEU A 208 22.57 14.42 -12.15
N LYS A 209 22.64 13.22 -11.56
CA LYS A 209 22.16 12.01 -12.24
C LYS A 209 20.63 11.95 -12.27
N HIS A 210 20.00 12.35 -11.18
CA HIS A 210 18.55 12.33 -11.02
C HIS A 210 17.85 13.42 -11.85
N SER A 211 18.42 14.63 -11.89
CA SER A 211 17.88 15.73 -12.70
C SER A 211 18.51 15.74 -14.10
N ARG A 212 17.70 15.71 -15.16
CA ARG A 212 18.21 15.92 -16.53
C ARG A 212 18.24 17.40 -16.94
N HIS A 213 17.59 18.27 -16.17
CA HIS A 213 17.35 19.66 -16.56
C HIS A 213 18.64 20.49 -16.59
N TRP A 214 19.59 20.21 -15.69
CA TRP A 214 20.86 20.94 -15.69
C TRP A 214 21.65 20.79 -17.00
N LYS A 215 21.44 19.73 -17.79
CA LYS A 215 22.15 19.49 -19.07
C LYS A 215 21.71 20.41 -20.20
N VAL A 216 20.63 21.18 -20.02
CA VAL A 216 20.05 22.08 -21.02
C VAL A 216 21.05 23.18 -21.39
N ASN A 217 21.56 23.90 -20.38
CA ASN A 217 22.58 24.94 -20.56
C ASN A 217 23.27 25.25 -19.22
N VAL A 218 24.33 26.06 -19.28
CA VAL A 218 25.13 26.46 -18.12
C VAL A 218 24.32 27.24 -17.07
N GLN A 219 23.27 27.97 -17.48
CA GLN A 219 22.40 28.73 -16.58
C GLN A 219 21.51 27.81 -15.74
N GLU A 220 20.96 26.75 -16.32
CA GLU A 220 20.19 25.75 -15.57
C GLU A 220 21.09 24.92 -14.66
N PHE A 221 22.31 24.62 -15.11
CA PHE A 221 23.31 23.98 -14.26
C PHE A 221 23.69 24.82 -13.05
N SER A 222 24.01 26.10 -13.23
CA SER A 222 24.38 26.97 -12.12
C SER A 222 23.22 27.17 -11.13
N LYS A 223 21.98 27.27 -11.60
CA LYS A 223 20.79 27.31 -10.73
C LYS A 223 20.68 26.07 -9.84
N VAL A 224 20.82 24.87 -10.42
CA VAL A 224 20.77 23.60 -9.66
C VAL A 224 21.90 23.53 -8.63
N ALA A 225 23.11 23.95 -9.01
CA ALA A 225 24.26 23.96 -8.11
C ALA A 225 24.14 25.02 -7.00
N LEU A 226 23.46 26.16 -7.25
CA LEU A 226 23.36 27.28 -6.30
C LEU A 226 22.13 27.26 -5.39
N ALA A 227 21.03 26.61 -5.79
CA ALA A 227 19.75 26.66 -5.06
C ALA A 227 19.89 26.29 -3.58
N ASP A 228 20.66 25.24 -3.29
CA ASP A 228 21.12 24.90 -1.93
C ASP A 228 22.47 24.20 -2.04
N ALA A 229 23.52 24.97 -2.34
CA ALA A 229 24.83 24.44 -2.68
C ALA A 229 25.32 23.41 -1.65
N SER A 230 25.24 23.72 -0.35
CA SER A 230 25.66 22.83 0.72
C SER A 230 24.84 21.55 0.73
N HIS A 231 23.50 21.60 0.69
CA HIS A 231 22.72 20.35 0.66
C HIS A 231 22.90 19.57 -0.64
N ASN A 232 23.29 20.22 -1.74
CA ASN A 232 23.53 19.62 -3.05
C ASN A 232 24.97 19.10 -3.22
N GLY A 233 25.81 19.16 -2.20
CA GLY A 233 27.20 18.67 -2.24
C GLY A 233 28.21 19.65 -2.83
N PHE A 234 27.77 20.84 -3.24
CA PHE A 234 28.61 21.94 -3.72
C PHE A 234 29.10 22.82 -2.56
N LYS A 235 30.27 23.44 -2.74
CA LYS A 235 30.81 24.43 -1.81
C LYS A 235 30.12 25.77 -2.05
N SER A 236 29.85 26.54 -1.00
CA SER A 236 29.28 27.89 -1.12
C SER A 236 30.08 28.82 -2.05
N ARG A 237 31.40 28.60 -2.16
CA ARG A 237 32.28 29.37 -3.06
C ARG A 237 31.92 29.28 -4.54
N VAL A 238 31.10 28.31 -4.96
CA VAL A 238 30.65 28.25 -6.36
C VAL A 238 29.85 29.50 -6.75
N ALA A 239 29.26 30.19 -5.78
CA ALA A 239 28.62 31.50 -6.00
C ALA A 239 29.58 32.57 -6.57
N SER A 240 30.90 32.40 -6.37
CA SER A 240 31.92 33.32 -6.89
C SER A 240 32.59 32.82 -8.18
N PHE A 241 32.10 31.74 -8.80
CA PHE A 241 32.67 31.24 -10.04
C PHE A 241 32.40 32.20 -11.20
N SER A 242 33.41 32.41 -12.05
CA SER A 242 33.25 33.15 -13.29
C SER A 242 32.40 32.39 -14.29
N GLN A 243 31.89 33.08 -15.32
CA GLN A 243 31.14 32.44 -16.40
C GLN A 243 31.95 31.33 -17.10
N GLN A 244 33.26 31.55 -17.27
CA GLN A 244 34.17 30.55 -17.85
C GLN A 244 34.30 29.32 -16.95
N GLN A 245 34.41 29.52 -15.62
CA GLN A 245 34.47 28.40 -14.68
C GLN A 245 33.16 27.61 -14.67
N TRP A 246 32.00 28.28 -14.72
CA TRP A 246 30.72 27.59 -14.83
C TRP A 246 30.61 26.78 -16.13
N GLN A 247 31.04 27.36 -17.26
CA GLN A 247 31.00 26.70 -18.56
C GLN A 247 31.93 25.46 -18.58
N GLU A 248 33.14 25.59 -18.07
CA GLU A 248 34.09 24.49 -18.02
C GLU A 248 33.60 23.34 -17.11
N LEU A 249 33.07 23.67 -15.93
CA LEU A 249 32.51 22.67 -15.02
C LEU A 249 31.29 21.97 -15.62
N PHE A 250 30.42 22.73 -16.30
CA PHE A 250 29.26 22.21 -17.01
C PHE A 250 29.67 21.22 -18.11
N ASP A 251 30.61 21.61 -18.99
CA ASP A 251 31.07 20.78 -20.10
C ASP A 251 31.81 19.53 -19.60
N TYR A 252 32.53 19.65 -18.49
CA TYR A 252 33.20 18.53 -17.85
C TYR A 252 32.19 17.50 -17.31
N LEU A 253 31.23 17.95 -16.50
CA LEU A 253 30.23 17.06 -15.89
C LEU A 253 29.28 16.45 -16.93
N LYS A 254 28.91 17.19 -17.99
CA LYS A 254 28.03 16.70 -19.06
C LYS A 254 28.64 15.53 -19.85
N LYS A 255 29.97 15.42 -19.89
CA LYS A 255 30.68 14.28 -20.51
C LYS A 255 30.73 13.05 -19.60
N LEU A 256 30.63 13.25 -18.28
CA LEU A 256 30.75 12.18 -17.28
C LEU A 256 29.42 11.49 -16.95
N LEU A 257 28.31 12.24 -16.96
CA LEU A 257 26.96 11.80 -16.56
C LEU A 257 25.97 11.75 -17.72
#